data_AF-A0A0I9SNV6-F1
#
_entry.id   AF-A0A0I9SNV6-F1
#
_cell.length_a   1.000
_cell.length_b   1.000
_cell.length_c   1.000
_cell.angle_alpha   90.00
_cell.angle_beta   90.00
_cell.angle_gamma   90.00
#
_symmetry.space_group_name_H-M   'P 1'
#
loop_
_entity.id
_entity.type
_entity.pdbx_description
1 polymer ?
#
loop_
_entity_poly.entity_id
_entity_poly.type
_entity_poly.pdbx_seq_one_letter_code
_entity_poly.pdbx_strand_id
1 'polypeptide(L)'
;MPILVDAPAYVPSADGLCSRIDIAADAARARVAGDPLRAVEYDRARIEAQAFADAGYPADAVPRTVAAWAINGRTAEQAADSILAEAAAYTEALYVIRETRLAAKEQIRTLMASGEVEQAQQLAEQTIATIQAAVAGVGNNPAA
;
A
#
# COMPACT_ATOMS: atom_id res chain seq x y z
N MET A 1 10.75 -15.05 52.81
CA MET A 1 10.13 -15.43 51.52
C MET A 1 9.93 -14.15 50.74
N PRO A 2 10.64 -13.89 49.63
CA PRO A 2 10.35 -12.72 48.81
C PRO A 2 9.02 -12.95 48.07
N ILE A 3 8.14 -11.96 48.12
CA ILE A 3 6.88 -11.94 47.37
C ILE A 3 7.26 -11.59 45.93
N LEU A 4 7.19 -12.56 45.02
CA LEU A 4 7.15 -12.31 43.58
C LEU A 4 5.81 -11.63 43.30
N VAL A 5 5.82 -10.30 43.18
CA VAL A 5 4.67 -9.56 42.65
C VAL A 5 4.63 -9.88 41.16
N ASP A 6 3.69 -10.72 40.77
CA ASP A 6 3.44 -11.04 39.37
C ASP A 6 3.18 -9.73 38.63
N ALA A 7 3.90 -9.48 37.54
CA ALA A 7 3.71 -8.27 36.75
C ALA A 7 2.25 -8.26 36.26
N PRO A 8 1.54 -7.11 36.32
CA PRO A 8 0.15 -7.07 35.88
C PRO A 8 0.04 -7.58 34.44
N ALA A 9 -0.89 -8.50 34.19
CA ALA A 9 -1.15 -9.02 32.86
C ALA A 9 -1.41 -7.84 31.91
N TYR A 10 -0.67 -7.79 30.81
CA TYR A 10 -0.82 -6.73 29.82
C TYR A 10 -2.23 -6.80 29.20
N VAL A 11 -3.06 -5.80 29.49
CA VAL A 11 -4.35 -5.61 28.83
C VAL A 11 -4.15 -4.60 27.70
N PRO A 12 -4.32 -4.98 26.43
CA PRO A 12 -4.19 -4.04 25.32
C PRO A 12 -5.27 -2.97 25.38
N SER A 13 -4.90 -1.73 25.06
CA SER A 13 -5.85 -0.65 24.82
C SER A 13 -6.27 -0.58 23.35
N ALA A 14 -7.42 0.03 23.08
CA ALA A 14 -7.86 0.31 21.71
C ALA A 14 -6.80 1.11 20.93
N ASP A 15 -6.19 2.11 21.57
CA ASP A 15 -5.13 2.93 20.97
C ASP A 15 -3.86 2.11 20.70
N GLY A 16 -3.50 1.18 21.59
CA GLY A 16 -2.38 0.27 21.39
C GLY A 16 -2.58 -0.64 20.18
N LEU A 17 -3.78 -1.21 20.03
CA LEU A 17 -4.13 -2.03 18.87
C LEU A 17 -4.18 -1.21 17.57
N CYS A 18 -4.79 -0.02 17.60
CA CYS A 18 -4.81 0.90 16.46
C CYS A 18 -3.40 1.31 16.03
N SER A 19 -2.51 1.59 16.99
CA SER A 19 -1.12 1.98 16.72
C SER A 19 -0.34 0.86 16.04
N ARG A 20 -0.56 -0.40 16.44
CA ARG A 20 0.05 -1.57 15.77
C ARG A 20 -0.39 -1.66 14.29
N ILE A 21 -1.66 -1.41 14.00
CA ILE A 21 -2.18 -1.38 12.63
C ILE A 21 -1.57 -0.20 11.85
N ASP A 22 -1.49 0.99 12.44
CA ASP A 22 -0.90 2.16 11.79
C ASP A 22 0.56 1.89 11.42
N ILE A 23 1.36 1.33 12.32
CA ILE A 23 2.75 0.93 12.06
C ILE A 23 2.85 -0.07 10.91
N ALA A 24 2.00 -1.11 10.91
CA ALA A 24 1.99 -2.10 9.83
C ALA A 24 1.61 -1.50 8.48
N ALA A 25 0.63 -0.60 8.47
CA ALA A 25 0.21 0.11 7.27
C ALA A 25 1.29 1.07 6.74
N ASP A 26 2.02 1.74 7.64
CA ASP A 26 3.11 2.65 7.27
C ASP A 26 4.28 1.85 6.68
N ALA A 27 4.65 0.72 7.29
CA ALA A 27 5.65 -0.19 6.73
C ALA A 27 5.23 -0.75 5.36
N ALA A 28 3.95 -1.10 5.20
CA ALA A 28 3.40 -1.56 3.93
C ALA A 28 3.46 -0.47 2.84
N ARG A 29 3.08 0.78 3.18
CA ARG A 29 3.18 1.92 2.24
C ARG A 29 4.62 2.20 1.86
N ALA A 30 5.56 2.14 2.80
CA ALA A 30 6.98 2.31 2.51
C ALA A 30 7.52 1.24 1.54
N ARG A 31 7.04 0.00 1.64
CA ARG A 31 7.39 -1.07 0.70
C ARG A 31 6.82 -0.86 -0.71
N VAL A 32 5.57 -0.40 -0.79
CA VAL A 32 4.88 -0.15 -2.07
C VAL A 32 5.46 1.07 -2.78
N ALA A 33 5.58 2.20 -2.08
CA ALA A 33 6.12 3.46 -2.60
C ALA A 33 7.62 3.40 -2.88
N GLY A 34 8.38 2.73 -2.02
CA GLY A 34 9.84 2.73 -2.08
C GLY A 34 10.41 4.14 -1.92
N ASP A 35 11.36 4.50 -2.79
CA ASP A 35 11.98 5.82 -2.81
C ASP A 35 10.97 6.94 -3.18
N PRO A 36 10.88 8.02 -2.39
CA PRO A 36 9.94 9.12 -2.66
C PRO A 36 10.15 9.85 -3.99
N LEU A 37 11.39 10.01 -4.45
CA LEU A 37 11.65 10.67 -5.74
C LEU A 37 11.23 9.77 -6.89
N ARG A 38 11.49 8.46 -6.79
CA ARG A 38 11.01 7.49 -7.78
C ARG A 38 9.49 7.42 -7.84
N ALA A 39 8.78 7.56 -6.71
CA ALA A 39 7.32 7.66 -6.71
C ALA A 39 6.81 8.90 -7.49
N VAL A 40 7.53 10.03 -7.42
CA VAL A 40 7.24 11.23 -8.23
C VAL A 40 7.51 10.98 -9.72
N GLU A 41 8.60 10.28 -10.05
CA GLU A 41 8.91 9.90 -11.44
C GLU A 41 7.83 8.99 -12.03
N TYR A 42 7.36 8.00 -11.27
CA TYR A 42 6.28 7.10 -11.70
C TYR A 42 4.95 7.83 -11.86
N ASP A 43 4.58 8.75 -10.97
CA ASP A 43 3.36 9.55 -11.17
C ASP A 43 3.47 10.45 -12.40
N ARG A 44 4.66 11.02 -12.66
CA ARG A 44 4.91 11.80 -13.88
C ARG A 44 4.77 10.93 -15.13
N ALA A 45 5.35 9.74 -15.14
CA ALA A 45 5.23 8.78 -16.23
C ALA A 45 3.76 8.37 -16.47
N ARG A 46 3.00 8.11 -15.41
CA ARG A 46 1.55 7.83 -15.48
C ARG A 46 0.78 8.97 -16.13
N ILE A 47 1.01 10.22 -15.73
CA ILE A 47 0.33 11.39 -16.31
C ILE A 47 0.64 11.51 -17.80
N GLU A 48 1.91 11.37 -18.18
CA GLU A 48 2.32 11.46 -19.58
C GLU A 48 1.80 10.29 -20.42
N ALA A 49 1.82 9.07 -19.89
CA ALA A 49 1.25 7.88 -20.53
C ALA A 49 -0.27 7.99 -20.72
N GLN A 50 -0.99 8.51 -19.74
CA GLN A 50 -2.44 8.72 -19.85
C GLN A 50 -2.76 9.74 -20.94
N ALA A 51 -2.06 10.88 -20.97
CA ALA A 51 -2.25 11.88 -22.02
C ALA A 51 -1.92 11.34 -23.42
N PHE A 52 -0.91 10.47 -23.52
CA PHE A 52 -0.55 9.80 -24.78
C PHE A 52 -1.63 8.80 -25.23
N ALA A 53 -2.17 8.01 -24.31
CA ALA A 53 -3.28 7.08 -24.58
C ALA A 53 -4.56 7.83 -24.97
N ASP A 54 -4.91 8.89 -24.24
CA ASP A 54 -6.09 9.74 -24.52
C ASP A 54 -6.02 10.42 -25.90
N ALA A 55 -4.80 10.68 -26.40
CA ALA A 55 -4.56 11.21 -27.74
C ALA A 55 -4.54 10.13 -28.85
N GLY A 56 -4.74 8.85 -28.51
CA GLY A 56 -4.73 7.75 -29.47
C GLY A 56 -3.33 7.31 -29.91
N TYR A 57 -2.32 7.48 -29.05
CA TYR A 57 -0.94 7.02 -29.25
C TYR A 57 -0.23 7.59 -30.51
N PRO A 58 -0.15 8.92 -30.68
CA PRO A 58 0.46 9.55 -31.86
C PRO A 58 1.95 9.23 -32.02
N ALA A 59 2.33 8.63 -33.16
CA ALA A 59 3.71 8.19 -33.41
C ALA A 59 4.75 9.33 -33.45
N ASP A 60 4.34 10.56 -33.76
CA ASP A 60 5.19 11.75 -33.86
C ASP A 60 5.32 12.53 -32.54
N ALA A 61 4.59 12.14 -31.50
CA ALA A 61 4.52 12.85 -30.22
C ALA A 61 4.60 11.91 -29.00
N VAL A 62 5.54 10.97 -29.01
CA VAL A 62 5.78 10.06 -27.87
C VAL A 62 6.42 10.80 -26.68
N PRO A 63 5.81 10.78 -25.48
CA PRO A 63 6.42 11.39 -24.30
C PRO A 63 7.75 10.75 -23.91
N ARG A 64 8.65 11.52 -23.28
CA ARG A 64 9.99 11.03 -22.93
C ARG A 64 9.95 9.88 -21.93
N THR A 65 9.03 9.92 -20.98
CA THR A 65 8.85 8.84 -19.98
C THR A 65 8.39 7.54 -20.65
N VAL A 66 7.42 7.62 -21.56
CA VAL A 66 6.95 6.48 -22.36
C VAL A 66 8.06 5.94 -23.27
N ALA A 67 8.81 6.81 -23.94
CA ALA A 67 9.93 6.43 -24.80
C ALA A 67 11.05 5.74 -24.01
N ALA A 68 11.35 6.20 -22.79
CA ALA A 68 12.31 5.56 -21.90
C ALA A 68 11.84 4.17 -21.42
N TRP A 69 10.52 3.94 -21.37
CA TRP A 69 9.91 2.67 -21.00
C TRP A 69 9.78 1.68 -22.17
N ALA A 70 9.87 2.18 -23.41
CA ALA A 70 9.85 1.42 -24.65
C ALA A 70 11.19 0.68 -24.93
N ILE A 71 11.76 0.05 -23.90
CA ILE A 71 12.94 -0.81 -23.98
C ILE A 71 12.57 -2.26 -24.31
N ASN A 72 13.55 -3.06 -24.72
CA ASN A 72 13.37 -4.50 -25.04
C ASN A 72 12.37 -4.80 -26.17
N GLY A 73 12.24 -3.89 -27.13
CA GLY A 73 11.39 -4.08 -28.32
C GLY A 73 9.90 -3.76 -28.12
N ARG A 74 9.53 -3.17 -26.98
CA ARG A 74 8.16 -2.64 -26.78
C ARG A 74 7.88 -1.47 -27.72
N THR A 75 6.66 -1.39 -28.22
CA THR A 75 6.15 -0.17 -28.87
C THR A 75 5.87 0.91 -27.82
N ALA A 76 5.73 2.17 -28.27
CA ALA A 76 5.32 3.25 -27.37
C ALA A 76 3.94 3.01 -26.74
N GLU A 77 3.01 2.41 -27.48
CA GLU A 77 1.69 2.00 -26.99
C GLU A 77 1.81 0.95 -25.88
N GLN A 78 2.54 -0.14 -26.14
CA GLN A 78 2.79 -1.18 -25.13
C GLN A 78 3.50 -0.63 -23.89
N ALA A 79 4.40 0.33 -24.07
CA ALA A 79 5.07 1.00 -22.98
C ALA A 79 4.10 1.85 -22.14
N ALA A 80 3.26 2.66 -22.79
CA ALA A 80 2.25 3.46 -22.12
C ALA A 80 1.25 2.59 -21.34
N ASP A 81 0.75 1.52 -21.96
CA ASP A 81 -0.19 0.60 -21.32
C ASP A 81 0.45 -0.12 -20.11
N SER A 82 1.72 -0.49 -20.22
CA SER A 82 2.48 -1.07 -19.09
C SER A 82 2.60 -0.08 -17.93
N ILE A 83 2.95 1.19 -18.20
CA ILE A 83 3.02 2.24 -17.18
C ILE A 83 1.66 2.41 -16.50
N LEU A 84 0.57 2.46 -17.27
CA LEU A 84 -0.78 2.64 -16.74
C LEU A 84 -1.24 1.43 -15.90
N ALA A 85 -0.94 0.21 -16.34
CA ALA A 85 -1.24 -1.00 -15.59
C ALA A 85 -0.47 -1.05 -14.25
N GLU A 86 0.81 -0.70 -14.25
CA GLU A 86 1.63 -0.62 -13.03
C GLU A 86 1.12 0.47 -12.09
N ALA A 87 0.78 1.65 -12.61
CA ALA A 87 0.20 2.74 -11.84
C ALA A 87 -1.16 2.37 -11.22
N ALA A 88 -2.00 1.62 -11.94
CA ALA A 88 -3.27 1.12 -11.43
C ALA A 88 -3.05 0.13 -10.28
N ALA A 89 -2.15 -0.84 -10.45
CA ALA A 89 -1.82 -1.81 -9.40
C ALA A 89 -1.23 -1.13 -8.15
N TYR A 90 -0.37 -0.14 -8.35
CA TYR A 90 0.18 0.69 -7.28
C TYR A 90 -0.91 1.44 -6.51
N THR A 91 -1.80 2.11 -7.24
CA THR A 91 -2.90 2.90 -6.66
C THR A 91 -3.85 2.01 -5.86
N GLU A 92 -4.21 0.85 -6.42
CA GLU A 92 -5.07 -0.13 -5.77
C GLU A 92 -4.49 -0.61 -4.44
N ALA A 93 -3.20 -0.95 -4.39
CA ALA A 93 -2.56 -1.36 -3.14
C ALA A 93 -2.61 -0.25 -2.06
N LEU A 94 -2.42 1.01 -2.44
CA LEU A 94 -2.54 2.13 -1.50
C LEU A 94 -3.98 2.30 -0.99
N TYR A 95 -4.98 2.09 -1.84
CA TYR A 95 -6.39 2.10 -1.42
C TYR A 95 -6.72 0.96 -0.48
N VAL A 96 -6.33 -0.29 -0.79
CA VAL A 96 -6.54 -1.45 0.09
C VAL A 96 -5.92 -1.22 1.47
N ILE A 97 -4.68 -0.71 1.54
CA ILE A 97 -4.05 -0.37 2.84
C ILE A 97 -4.87 0.71 3.57
N ARG A 98 -5.34 1.73 2.84
CA ARG A 98 -6.08 2.84 3.42
C ARG A 98 -7.43 2.39 3.98
N GLU A 99 -8.18 1.62 3.22
CA GLU A 99 -9.52 1.17 3.60
C GLU A 99 -9.43 0.17 4.75
N THR A 100 -8.59 -0.86 4.62
CA THR A 100 -8.43 -1.93 5.61
C THR A 100 -8.09 -1.37 6.99
N ARG A 101 -7.10 -0.45 7.10
CA ARG A 101 -6.72 0.11 8.40
C ARG A 101 -7.79 1.05 8.97
N LEU A 102 -8.51 1.82 8.16
CA LEU A 102 -9.56 2.70 8.69
C LEU A 102 -10.74 1.89 9.22
N ALA A 103 -11.19 0.89 8.46
CA ALA A 103 -12.27 0.00 8.87
C ALA A 103 -11.92 -0.75 10.16
N ALA A 104 -10.71 -1.35 10.23
CA ALA A 104 -10.28 -2.10 11.40
C ALA A 104 -10.18 -1.22 12.67
N LYS A 105 -9.70 0.02 12.55
CA LYS A 105 -9.61 0.94 13.70
C LYS A 105 -10.99 1.25 14.28
N GLU A 106 -11.99 1.45 13.43
CA GLU A 106 -13.36 1.71 13.90
C GLU A 106 -13.96 0.48 14.59
N GLN A 107 -13.77 -0.70 13.99
CA GLN A 107 -14.27 -1.95 14.55
C GLN A 107 -13.56 -2.33 15.87
N ILE A 108 -12.25 -2.09 15.99
CA ILE A 108 -11.51 -2.26 17.25
C ILE A 108 -12.08 -1.36 18.35
N ARG A 109 -12.36 -0.08 18.06
CA ARG A 109 -12.97 0.81 19.06
C ARG A 109 -14.31 0.29 19.53
N THR A 110 -15.14 -0.19 18.60
CA THR A 110 -16.44 -0.79 18.92
C THR A 110 -16.28 -2.03 19.82
N LEU A 111 -15.42 -2.98 19.45
CA LEU A 111 -15.18 -4.19 20.24
C LEU A 111 -14.65 -3.87 21.65
N MET A 112 -13.69 -2.95 21.74
CA MET A 112 -13.13 -2.53 23.03
C MET A 112 -14.17 -1.83 23.91
N ALA A 113 -15.07 -1.02 23.34
CA ALA A 113 -16.17 -0.40 24.08
C ALA A 113 -17.19 -1.42 24.61
N SER A 114 -17.38 -2.54 23.90
CA SER A 114 -18.21 -3.67 24.32
C SER A 114 -17.51 -4.62 25.30
N GLY A 115 -16.24 -4.38 25.65
CA GLY A 115 -15.44 -5.27 26.50
C GLY A 115 -14.93 -6.53 25.79
N GLU A 116 -15.05 -6.60 24.46
CA GLU A 116 -14.65 -7.74 23.62
C GLU A 116 -13.14 -7.67 23.27
N VAL A 117 -12.30 -7.65 24.30
CA VAL A 117 -10.86 -7.39 24.18
C VAL A 117 -10.16 -8.43 23.30
N GLU A 118 -10.48 -9.72 23.47
CA GLU A 118 -9.85 -10.81 22.72
C GLU A 118 -10.18 -10.73 21.22
N GLN A 119 -11.43 -10.40 20.87
CA GLN A 119 -11.82 -10.21 19.48
C GLN A 119 -11.13 -8.99 18.86
N ALA A 120 -10.97 -7.91 19.62
CA ALA A 120 -10.25 -6.73 19.16
C ALA A 120 -8.77 -7.05 18.86
N GLN A 121 -8.13 -7.90 19.69
CA GLN A 121 -6.76 -8.38 19.44
C GLN A 121 -6.67 -9.23 18.17
N GLN A 122 -7.56 -10.21 18.02
CA GLN A 122 -7.59 -11.08 16.84
C GLN A 122 -7.83 -10.28 15.56
N LEU A 123 -8.74 -9.30 15.59
CA LEU A 123 -8.98 -8.39 14.47
C LEU A 123 -7.74 -7.58 14.11
N ALA A 124 -6.99 -7.09 15.11
CA ALA A 124 -5.75 -6.36 14.86
C ALA A 124 -4.70 -7.25 14.19
N GLU A 125 -4.53 -8.49 14.65
CA GLU A 125 -3.59 -9.46 14.07
C GLU A 125 -3.96 -9.84 12.64
N GLN A 126 -5.24 -10.15 12.40
CA GLN A 126 -5.75 -10.47 11.07
C GLN A 126 -5.59 -9.28 10.12
N THR A 127 -5.87 -8.07 10.59
CA THR A 127 -5.69 -6.84 9.80
C THR A 127 -4.24 -6.64 9.38
N ILE A 128 -3.30 -6.83 10.31
CA ILE A 128 -1.86 -6.73 10.02
C ILE A 128 -1.46 -7.76 8.97
N ALA A 129 -1.90 -9.02 9.11
CA ALA A 129 -1.63 -10.07 8.13
C ALA A 129 -2.21 -9.72 6.74
N THR A 130 -3.43 -9.20 6.67
CA THR A 130 -4.07 -8.76 5.43
C THR A 130 -3.29 -7.62 4.76
N ILE A 131 -2.87 -6.61 5.53
CA ILE A 131 -2.06 -5.48 5.02
C ILE A 131 -0.72 -5.98 4.47
N GLN A 132 -0.08 -6.91 5.16
CA GLN A 132 1.20 -7.49 4.71
C GLN A 132 1.04 -8.33 3.45
N ALA A 133 -0.05 -9.09 3.34
CA ALA A 133 -0.36 -9.89 2.16
C ALA A 133 -0.71 -9.02 0.94
N ALA A 134 -1.45 -7.92 1.13
CA ALA A 134 -1.84 -6.99 0.06
C ALA A 134 -0.63 -6.35 -0.64
N VAL A 135 0.52 -6.27 0.03
CA VAL A 135 1.77 -5.72 -0.53
C VAL A 135 2.80 -6.78 -0.90
N ALA A 136 2.48 -8.06 -0.72
CA ALA A 136 3.35 -9.17 -1.09
C ALA A 136 3.33 -9.38 -2.62
N GLY A 137 4.02 -8.49 -3.35
CA GLY A 137 4.10 -8.53 -4.81
C GLY A 137 3.76 -7.22 -5.51
N VAL A 138 3.40 -6.17 -4.76
CA VAL A 138 3.14 -4.84 -5.32
C VAL A 138 4.28 -3.88 -4.97
N GLY A 139 4.76 -3.17 -6.00
CA GLY A 139 5.82 -2.17 -5.87
C GLY A 139 7.22 -2.78 -5.99
N ASN A 140 8.17 -1.93 -6.40
CA ASN A 140 9.59 -2.24 -6.46
C ASN A 140 9.97 -3.38 -7.42
N ASN A 141 9.29 -3.49 -8.57
CA ASN A 141 9.71 -4.42 -9.62
C ASN A 141 10.97 -3.85 -10.28
N PRO A 142 12.14 -4.53 -10.25
CA PRO A 142 13.36 -4.04 -10.89
C PRO A 142 13.29 -4.07 -12.44
N ALA A 143 12.17 -4.55 -12.98
CA ALA A 143 11.83 -4.52 -14.39
C ALA A 143 10.77 -3.45 -14.73
N ALA A 144 10.43 -2.59 -13.74
CA ALA A 144 9.85 -1.24 -13.84
C ALA A 144 10.96 -0.16 -13.92
#